data_AF-A0A239WMW7-F1
#
_entry.id   AF-A0A239WMW7-F1
#
_cell.length_a   1.000
_cell.length_b   1.000
_cell.length_c   1.000
_cell.angle_alpha   90.00
_cell.angle_beta   90.00
_cell.angle_gamma   90.00
#
_symmetry.space_group_name_H-M   'P 1'
#
loop_
_entity.id
_entity.type
_entity.pdbx_description
1 polymer ?
#
loop_
_entity_poly.entity_id
_entity_poly.type
_entity_poly.pdbx_seq_one_letter_code
_entity_poly.pdbx_strand_id
1 'polypeptide(L)' 'MNQQYELDVKNFSEVLEINPQSKSVIVLNHQTGERYVEYYDKLIISTGAKAIVSSIDGLAEAENVFSPQFVELN' A
#
# COMPACT_ATOMS: atom_id res chain seq x y z
N MET A 1 11.56 -16.25 0.25
CA MET A 1 10.91 -15.99 -1.05
C MET A 1 11.86 -15.37 -2.09
N ASN A 2 13.17 -15.26 -1.81
CA ASN A 2 14.14 -14.57 -2.66
C ASN A 2 14.85 -15.49 -3.71
N GLN A 3 14.61 -16.81 -3.65
CA GLN A 3 15.53 -17.77 -4.29
C GLN A 3 15.18 -18.18 -5.72
N GLN A 4 13.97 -17.85 -6.20
CA GLN A 4 13.52 -18.29 -7.53
C GLN A 4 13.67 -17.21 -8.62
N TYR A 5 13.66 -15.93 -8.24
CA TYR A 5 13.58 -14.81 -9.19
C TYR A 5 14.52 -13.64 -8.90
N GLU A 6 15.37 -13.72 -7.86
CA GLU A 6 16.29 -12.63 -7.47
C GLU A 6 15.55 -11.28 -7.25
N LEU A 7 14.34 -11.36 -6.69
CA LEU A 7 13.50 -10.20 -6.39
C LEU A 7 13.59 -9.84 -4.91
N ASP A 8 13.94 -8.59 -4.65
CA ASP A 8 13.79 -8.01 -3.31
C ASP A 8 12.33 -7.61 -3.07
N VAL A 9 11.64 -8.36 -2.21
CA VAL A 9 10.23 -8.15 -1.88
C VAL A 9 10.14 -7.54 -0.49
N LYS A 10 9.77 -6.27 -0.43
CA LYS A 10 9.56 -5.52 0.81
C LYS A 10 8.09 -5.56 1.22
N ASN A 11 7.70 -6.59 1.96
CA ASN A 11 6.37 -6.64 2.56
C ASN A 11 6.20 -5.54 3.61
N PHE A 12 4.95 -5.22 3.96
CA PHE A 12 4.62 -4.18 4.97
C PHE A 12 5.20 -2.79 4.68
N SER A 13 5.61 -2.56 3.43
CA SER A 13 6.16 -1.29 2.97
C SER A 13 5.15 -0.62 2.07
N GLU A 14 4.58 0.50 2.52
CA GLU A 14 3.57 1.27 1.80
C GLU A 14 4.19 2.52 1.18
N VAL A 15 3.99 2.70 -0.13
CA VAL A 15 4.40 3.93 -0.82
C VAL A 15 3.38 5.02 -0.52
N LEU A 16 3.80 6.06 0.20
CA LEU A 16 2.96 7.19 0.58
C LEU A 16 2.93 8.28 -0.50
N GLU A 17 4.08 8.55 -1.13
CA GLU A 17 4.23 9.62 -2.11
C GLU A 17 5.17 9.23 -3.25
N ILE A 18 4.91 9.76 -4.44
CA ILE A 18 5.76 9.60 -5.62
C ILE A 18 6.24 10.99 -6.04
N ASN A 19 7.56 11.14 -6.18
CA ASN A 19 8.24 12.36 -6.64
C ASN A 19 8.87 12.12 -8.02
N PRO A 20 8.18 12.44 -9.14
CA PRO A 20 8.67 12.13 -10.48
C PRO A 20 9.89 12.94 -10.89
N GLN A 21 10.04 14.16 -10.36
CA GLN A 21 11.17 15.05 -10.70
C GLN A 21 12.50 14.50 -10.17
N SER A 22 12.52 14.00 -8.94
CA SER A 22 13.68 13.36 -8.31
C SER A 22 13.76 11.86 -8.58
N LYS A 23 12.75 11.30 -9.28
CA LYS A 23 12.56 9.86 -9.48
C LYS A 23 12.68 9.06 -8.17
N SER A 24 11.92 9.48 -7.17
CA SER A 24 11.91 8.84 -5.86
C SER A 24 10.50 8.63 -5.31
N VAL A 25 10.38 7.74 -4.33
CA VAL A 25 9.16 7.49 -3.56
C VAL A 25 9.45 7.62 -2.07
N ILE A 26 8.44 8.02 -1.30
CA ILE A 26 8.48 7.96 0.17
C ILE A 26 7.74 6.70 0.59
N VAL A 27 8.42 5.86 1.36
CA VAL A 27 7.92 4.56 1.81
C VAL A 27 7.80 4.56 3.33
N LEU A 28 6.71 4.01 3.84
CA LEU A 28 6.50 3.71 5.25
C LEU A 28 6.65 2.21 5.48
N ASN A 29 7.56 1.82 6.36
CA ASN A 29 7.62 0.45 6.87
C ASN A 29 6.67 0.34 8.07
N HIS A 30 5.58 -0.42 7.93
CA HIS A 30 4.59 -0.60 8.99
C HIS A 30 5.08 -1.43 10.18
N GLN A 31 6.13 -2.24 10.00
CA GLN A 31 6.71 -3.03 11.10
C GLN A 31 7.60 -2.18 12.01
N THR A 32 8.35 -1.22 11.43
CA THR A 32 9.28 -0.38 12.19
C THR A 32 8.75 1.03 12.46
N GLY A 33 7.74 1.47 11.72
CA GLY A 33 7.23 2.83 11.73
C GLY A 33 8.12 3.85 10.99
N GLU A 34 9.22 3.40 10.39
CA GLU A 34 10.19 4.28 9.72
C GLU A 34 9.69 4.74 8.36
N ARG A 35 9.95 6.02 8.04
CA ARG A 35 9.78 6.58 6.70
C ARG A 35 11.13 6.78 6.04
N TYR A 36 11.26 6.27 4.81
CA TYR A 36 12.49 6.39 4.05
C TYR A 36 12.21 6.73 2.58
N VAL A 37 13.26 7.19 1.89
CA VAL A 37 13.21 7.53 0.47
C VAL A 37 13.84 6.43 -0.34
N GLU A 38 13.16 6.00 -1.40
CA GLU A 38 13.67 5.01 -2.34
C GLU A 38 13.67 5.57 -3.77
N TYR A 39 14.76 5.36 -4.50
CA TYR A 39 14.95 5.91 -5.84
C TYR A 39 14.69 4.85 -6.90
N TYR A 40 14.18 5.26 -8.06
CA TYR A 40 13.86 4.37 -9.16
C TYR A 40 14.34 4.92 -10.50
N ASP A 41 14.71 4.03 -11.41
CA ASP A 41 14.87 4.38 -12.83
C ASP A 41 13.56 4.23 -13.60
N LYS A 42 12.78 3.21 -13.24
CA LYS A 42 11.46 2.91 -13.79
C LYS A 42 10.52 2.52 -12.66
N LEU A 43 9.28 3.03 -12.71
CA LEU A 43 8.24 2.76 -11.72
C LEU A 43 7.04 2.11 -12.40
N ILE A 44 6.55 1.01 -11.83
CA ILE A 44 5.31 0.33 -12.23
C ILE A 44 4.33 0.46 -11.07
N ILE A 45 3.12 0.95 -11.35
CA ILE A 45 2.06 1.14 -10.33
C ILE A 45 0.95 0.13 -10.61
N SER A 46 0.71 -0.76 -9.65
CA SER A 46 -0.30 -1.82 -9.75
C SER A 46 -1.08 -1.98 -8.42
N THR A 47 -1.47 -0.86 -7.81
CA THR A 47 -2.13 -0.80 -6.48
C THR A 47 -3.57 -1.32 -6.45
N GLY A 48 -4.07 -1.90 -7.54
CA GLY A 48 -5.45 -2.41 -7.61
C GLY A 48 -6.51 -1.30 -7.51
N ALA A 49 -7.69 -1.65 -6.98
CA ALA A 49 -8.80 -0.74 -6.75
C ALA A 49 -9.37 -0.93 -5.34
N LYS A 50 -9.73 0.17 -4.67
CA LYS A 50 -10.42 0.17 -3.38
C LYS A 50 -11.92 0.30 -3.60
N ALA A 51 -12.72 -0.45 -2.83
CA ALA A 51 -14.17 -0.32 -2.86
C ALA A 51 -14.59 1.12 -2.49
N ILE A 52 -15.54 1.68 -3.24
CA ILE A 52 -16.12 2.99 -2.94
C ILE A 52 -17.09 2.81 -1.77
N VAL A 53 -16.81 3.44 -0.64
CA VAL A 53 -17.72 3.47 0.51
C VAL A 53 -18.58 4.74 0.41
N SER A 54 -19.89 4.56 0.28
CA SER A 54 -20.85 5.67 0.18
C SER A 54 -21.15 6.27 1.55
N SER A 55 -21.35 7.58 1.64
CA SER A 55 -21.75 8.28 2.87
C SER A 55 -23.26 8.11 3.11
N ILE A 56 -23.66 6.92 3.54
CA ILE A 56 -25.03 6.61 3.97
C ILE A 56 -25.10 6.79 5.49
N ASP A 57 -26.08 7.56 5.97
CA ASP A 57 -26.30 7.75 7.41
C ASP A 57 -26.55 6.39 8.09
N GLY A 58 -25.88 6.12 9.21
CA GLY A 58 -25.98 4.84 9.92
C GLY A 58 -25.01 3.75 9.44
N LEU A 59 -24.26 3.98 8.35
CA LEU A 59 -23.33 2.98 7.80
C LEU A 59 -22.08 2.79 8.66
N ALA A 60 -21.64 3.83 9.36
CA ALA A 60 -20.46 3.77 10.24
C ALA A 60 -20.76 3.00 11.54
N GLU A 61 -22.02 3.04 11.99
CA GLU A 61 -22.50 2.39 13.21
C GLU A 61 -22.97 0.94 12.96
N ALA A 62 -23.09 0.53 11.69
CA ALA A 62 -23.59 -0.78 11.32
C ALA A 62 -22.49 -1.87 11.46
N GLU A 63 -22.61 -2.71 12.50
CA GLU A 63 -21.63 -3.77 12.81
C GLU A 63 -21.62 -4.95 11.83
N ASN A 64 -22.68 -5.12 11.03
CA ASN A 64 -22.86 -6.27 10.13
C ASN A 64 -22.57 -5.94 8.66
N VAL A 65 -21.91 -4.81 8.38
CA VAL A 65 -21.54 -4.39 7.02
C VAL A 65 -20.05 -4.59 6.82
N PHE A 66 -19.68 -5.36 5.80
CA PHE A 66 -18.29 -5.64 5.45
C PHE A 66 -18.03 -5.25 4.00
N SER A 67 -16.99 -4.46 3.75
CA SER A 67 -16.48 -4.24 2.40
C SER A 67 -15.52 -5.38 2.02
N PRO A 68 -15.63 -5.96 0.82
CA PRO A 68 -14.61 -6.88 0.33
C PRO A 68 -13.30 -6.11 0.17
N GLN A 69 -12.33 -6.44 1.03
CA GLN A 69 -10.96 -5.95 0.98
C GLN A 69 -10.01 -7.13 0.86
N PHE A 70 -8.81 -6.90 0.34
CA PHE A 70 -7.78 -7.92 0.30
C PHE A 70 -7.43 -8.36 1.73
N VAL A 71 -6.96 -9.60 1.88
CA VAL A 71 -6.51 -10.12 3.18
C VAL A 71 -5.28 -9.31 3.60
N GLU A 72 -5.47 -8.44 4.59
CA GLU A 72 -4.37 -7.81 5.30
C GLU A 72 -3.78 -8.85 6.26
N LEU A 73 -2.56 -9.29 5.97
CA LEU A 73 -1.78 -10.10 6.90
C LEU A 73 -1.28 -9.15 7.99
N ASN A 74 -1.75 -9.34 9.22
CA ASN A 74 -1.25 -8.65 10.41
C ASN A 74 0.01 -9.32 10.95
#